data_AF-A0A2E8AD95-F1
#
_entry.id   AF-A0A2E8AD95-F1
#
_cell.length_a   1.000
_cell.length_b   1.000
_cell.length_c   1.000
_cell.angle_alpha   90.00
_cell.angle_beta   90.00
_cell.angle_gamma   90.00
#
_symmetry.space_group_name_H-M   'P 1'
#
loop_
_entity.id
_entity.type
_entity.pdbx_description
1 polymer ?
#
loop_
_entity_poly.entity_id
_entity_poly.type
_entity_poly.pdbx_seq_one_letter_code
_entity_poly.pdbx_strand_id
1 'polypeptide(L)'
;DGQGYPCRLNADDMGIPERIMAVADIFEALTAVDRPYKEGKTLTESLTIMQRMVNDGHIDRAVFQLFVRTGIYRQYAEQHLRPEQIDTVNEERYLT
;
A
#
# COMPACT_ATOMS: atom_id res chain seq x y z
N ASP A 1 -8.33 -5.85 -12.65
CA ASP A 1 -8.90 -7.19 -12.98
C ASP A 1 -9.84 -7.88 -11.96
N GLY A 2 -10.40 -7.23 -10.92
CA GLY A 2 -11.58 -7.79 -10.19
C GLY A 2 -11.48 -9.20 -9.56
N GLN A 3 -10.28 -9.79 -9.47
CA GLN A 3 -10.07 -11.17 -8.98
C GLN A 3 -9.71 -11.25 -7.48
N GLY A 4 -9.68 -10.12 -6.76
CA GLY A 4 -9.35 -10.08 -5.34
C GLY A 4 -10.51 -10.52 -4.44
N TYR A 5 -10.18 -11.30 -3.40
CA TYR A 5 -11.06 -11.53 -2.25
C TYR A 5 -11.10 -10.26 -1.36
N PRO A 6 -12.21 -9.97 -0.65
CA PRO A 6 -13.47 -10.71 -0.58
C PRO A 6 -14.56 -10.18 -1.50
N CYS A 7 -14.35 -9.04 -2.17
CA CYS A 7 -15.38 -8.38 -2.96
C CYS A 7 -14.88 -8.15 -4.39
N ARG A 8 -15.45 -8.92 -5.34
CA ARG A 8 -15.26 -8.81 -6.79
C ARG A 8 -15.94 -7.55 -7.37
N LEU A 9 -15.65 -6.40 -6.79
CA LEU A 9 -16.20 -5.13 -7.25
C LEU A 9 -15.34 -4.61 -8.39
N ASN A 10 -15.97 -4.15 -9.47
CA ASN A 10 -15.29 -3.29 -10.42
C ASN A 10 -14.83 -2.02 -9.67
N ALA A 11 -13.73 -1.40 -10.10
CA ALA A 11 -13.20 -0.20 -9.44
C ALA A 11 -14.27 0.91 -9.30
N ASP A 12 -15.27 0.92 -10.19
CA ASP A 12 -16.39 1.87 -10.21
C ASP A 12 -17.51 1.57 -9.18
N ASP A 13 -17.56 0.35 -8.64
CA ASP A 13 -18.54 -0.07 -7.64
C ASP A 13 -18.00 0.02 -6.20
N MET A 14 -16.72 0.32 -6.02
CA MET A 14 -16.13 0.47 -4.69
C MET A 14 -16.44 1.84 -4.10
N GLY A 15 -17.14 1.85 -2.97
CA GLY A 15 -17.27 3.04 -2.16
C GLY A 15 -15.91 3.53 -1.62
N ILE A 16 -15.93 4.73 -1.05
CA ILE A 16 -14.74 5.33 -0.43
C ILE A 16 -14.15 4.42 0.67
N PRO A 17 -14.94 3.84 1.59
CA PRO A 17 -14.40 2.96 2.62
C PRO A 17 -13.68 1.73 2.05
N GLU A 18 -14.23 1.10 1.01
CA GLU A 18 -13.65 -0.08 0.37
C GLU A 18 -12.30 0.24 -0.27
N ARG A 19 -12.20 1.40 -0.93
CA ARG A 19 -10.93 1.87 -1.53
C ARG A 19 -9.85 2.15 -0.47
N ILE A 20 -10.24 2.69 0.69
CA ILE A 20 -9.35 2.92 1.82
C ILE A 20 -8.87 1.59 2.41
N MET A 21 -9.79 0.65 2.64
CA MET A 21 -9.45 -0.69 3.15
C MET A 21 -8.50 -1.42 2.21
N ALA A 22 -8.74 -1.37 0.90
CA ALA A 22 -7.87 -2.01 -0.09
C ALA A 22 -6.42 -1.49 -0.01
N VAL A 23 -6.22 -0.17 0.12
CA VAL A 23 -4.88 0.42 0.29
C VAL A 23 -4.22 -0.06 1.57
N ALA A 24 -4.97 -0.07 2.69
CA ALA A 24 -4.45 -0.50 3.99
C ALA A 24 -4.08 -1.99 4.01
N ASP A 25 -4.98 -2.86 3.56
CA ASP A 25 -4.77 -4.32 3.55
C ASP A 25 -3.57 -4.72 2.66
N ILE A 26 -3.44 -4.08 1.49
CA ILE A 26 -2.31 -4.36 0.59
C ILE A 26 -1.00 -3.91 1.20
N PHE A 27 -0.97 -2.72 1.81
CA PHE A 27 0.25 -2.21 2.45
C PHE A 27 0.66 -3.09 3.64
N GLU A 28 -0.29 -3.49 4.48
CA GLU A 28 -0.05 -4.43 5.58
C GLU A 28 0.51 -5.75 5.05
N ALA A 29 -0.13 -6.35 4.04
CA ALA A 29 0.31 -7.63 3.48
C ALA A 29 1.72 -7.58 2.86
N LEU A 30 2.09 -6.46 2.22
CA LEU A 30 3.41 -6.28 1.62
C LEU A 30 4.51 -6.11 2.68
N THR A 31 4.19 -5.46 3.79
CA THR A 31 5.13 -5.16 4.87
C THR A 31 5.17 -6.23 5.97
N ALA A 32 4.17 -7.11 6.02
CA ALA A 32 4.08 -8.20 6.98
C ALA A 32 5.30 -9.12 6.93
N VAL A 33 5.83 -9.44 8.12
CA VAL A 33 6.86 -10.47 8.30
C VAL A 33 6.20 -11.72 8.86
N ASP A 34 5.67 -12.55 7.96
CA ASP A 34 4.94 -13.77 8.27
C ASP A 34 5.85 -14.92 8.72
N ARG A 35 7.17 -14.83 8.50
CA ARG A 35 8.14 -15.87 8.88
C ARG A 35 9.45 -15.26 9.41
N PRO A 36 10.10 -15.88 10.42
CA PRO A 36 11.34 -15.37 11.01
C PRO A 36 12.47 -15.11 10.01
N TYR A 37 12.48 -15.86 8.90
CA TYR A 37 13.53 -15.84 7.89
C TYR A 37 13.17 -15.07 6.60
N LYS A 38 11.94 -14.55 6.51
CA LYS A 38 11.48 -13.81 5.36
C LYS A 38 11.61 -12.33 5.69
N GLU A 39 12.45 -11.63 4.96
CA GLU A 39 12.53 -10.18 5.09
C GLU A 39 11.24 -9.60 4.52
N GLY A 40 10.50 -8.87 5.37
CA GLY A 40 9.37 -8.07 4.92
C GLY A 40 9.88 -6.97 4.01
N LYS A 41 9.05 -6.50 3.09
CA LYS A 41 9.46 -5.49 2.12
C LYS A 41 9.78 -4.17 2.82
N THR A 42 10.70 -3.40 2.24
CA THR A 42 10.93 -2.02 2.69
C THR A 42 9.77 -1.12 2.31
N LEU A 43 9.75 0.12 2.83
CA LEU A 43 8.74 1.11 2.45
C LEU A 43 8.84 1.45 0.96
N THR A 44 10.05 1.68 0.44
CA THR A 44 10.23 1.95 -0.99
C THR A 44 9.73 0.80 -1.86
N GLU A 45 10.04 -0.45 -1.49
CA GLU A 45 9.57 -1.62 -2.24
C GLU A 45 8.05 -1.73 -2.23
N SER A 46 7.45 -1.59 -1.04
CA SER A 46 5.99 -1.69 -0.84
C SER A 46 5.25 -0.62 -1.64
N LEU A 47 5.66 0.65 -1.51
CA LEU A 47 5.05 1.77 -2.24
C LEU A 47 5.25 1.66 -3.75
N THR A 48 6.39 1.14 -4.20
CA THR A 48 6.65 0.90 -5.64
C THR A 48 5.74 -0.18 -6.20
N ILE A 49 5.47 -1.25 -5.44
CA ILE A 49 4.51 -2.28 -5.84
C ILE A 49 3.09 -1.70 -5.89
N MET A 50 2.69 -0.96 -4.86
CA MET A 50 1.36 -0.32 -4.84
C MET A 50 1.19 0.67 -5.99
N GLN A 51 2.21 1.45 -6.36
CA GLN A 51 2.16 2.33 -7.53
C GLN A 51 1.91 1.56 -8.83
N ARG A 52 2.49 0.36 -9.00
CA ARG A 52 2.20 -0.51 -10.16
C ARG A 52 0.75 -0.96 -10.12
N MET A 53 0.25 -1.38 -8.96
CA MET A 53 -1.15 -1.77 -8.79
C MET A 53 -2.13 -0.61 -9.06
N VAL A 54 -1.75 0.63 -8.74
CA VAL A 54 -2.51 1.83 -9.14
C VAL A 54 -2.53 2.00 -10.67
N ASN A 55 -1.39 1.81 -11.33
CA ASN A 55 -1.30 1.91 -12.79
C ASN A 55 -2.10 0.81 -13.51
N ASP A 56 -2.17 -0.38 -12.90
CA ASP A 56 -2.95 -1.53 -13.39
C ASP A 56 -4.44 -1.44 -13.01
N GLY A 57 -4.87 -0.37 -12.31
CA GLY A 57 -6.27 -0.16 -11.92
C GLY A 57 -6.77 -1.07 -10.79
N HIS A 58 -5.86 -1.69 -10.03
CA HIS A 58 -6.20 -2.52 -8.86
C HIS A 58 -6.40 -1.72 -7.58
N ILE A 59 -5.77 -0.55 -7.48
CA ILE A 59 -5.84 0.36 -6.34
C ILE A 59 -6.26 1.74 -6.84
N ASP A 60 -7.08 2.42 -6.06
CA ASP A 60 -7.45 3.79 -6.38
C ASP A 60 -6.27 4.77 -6.21
N ARG A 61 -6.00 5.55 -7.25
CA ARG A 61 -4.92 6.54 -7.28
C ARG A 61 -5.07 7.63 -6.21
N ALA A 62 -6.27 8.17 -6.03
CA ALA A 62 -6.49 9.29 -5.11
C ALA A 62 -6.31 8.87 -3.66
N VAL A 63 -6.77 7.67 -3.28
CA VAL A 63 -6.53 7.12 -1.93
C VAL A 63 -5.05 6.82 -1.72
N PHE A 64 -4.38 6.18 -2.68
CA PHE A 64 -2.95 5.91 -2.59
C PHE A 64 -2.12 7.19 -2.45
N GLN A 65 -2.39 8.21 -3.26
CA GLN A 65 -1.70 9.51 -3.17
C GLN A 65 -1.99 10.21 -1.85
N LEU A 66 -3.21 10.11 -1.32
CA LEU A 66 -3.53 10.63 0.01
C LEU A 66 -2.72 9.90 1.10
N PHE A 67 -2.62 8.58 1.01
CA PHE A 67 -1.86 7.74 1.94
C PHE A 67 -0.36 8.10 1.97
N VAL A 68 0.24 8.37 0.80
CA VAL A 68 1.63 8.84 0.71
C VAL A 68 1.77 10.27 1.23
N ARG A 69 0.97 11.22 0.71
CA ARG A 69 1.07 12.66 1.04
C ARG A 69 0.86 12.97 2.51
N THR A 70 0.02 12.19 3.19
CA THR A 70 -0.24 12.37 4.63
C THR A 70 0.83 11.75 5.51
N GLY A 71 1.74 10.94 4.95
CA GLY A 71 2.78 10.24 5.70
C GLY A 71 2.25 9.10 6.57
N ILE A 72 0.99 8.68 6.42
CA ILE A 72 0.38 7.62 7.24
C ILE A 72 1.17 6.32 7.12
N TYR A 73 1.66 5.99 5.91
CA TYR A 73 2.51 4.81 5.68
C TYR A 73 3.75 4.80 6.59
N ARG A 74 4.37 5.98 6.79
CA ARG A 74 5.56 6.14 7.63
C ARG A 74 5.20 6.07 9.11
N GLN A 75 4.14 6.75 9.52
CA GLN A 75 3.65 6.69 10.90
C GLN A 75 3.31 5.25 11.33
N TYR A 76 2.67 4.48 10.43
CA TYR A 76 2.43 3.06 10.66
C TYR A 76 3.74 2.28 10.76
N ALA A 77 4.68 2.53 9.84
CA ALA A 77 5.97 1.84 9.81
C ALA A 77 6.77 2.01 11.10
N GLU A 78 6.83 3.25 11.61
CA GLU A 78 7.53 3.58 12.87
C GLU A 78 6.93 2.88 14.10
N GLN A 79 5.64 2.54 14.06
CA GLN A 79 4.93 1.88 15.17
C GLN A 79 4.94 0.36 15.08
N HIS A 80 4.96 -0.21 13.86
CA HIS A 80 4.64 -1.62 13.65
C HIS A 80 5.70 -2.42 12.88
N LEU A 81 6.59 -1.76 12.13
CA LEU A 81 7.59 -2.44 11.31
C LEU A 81 8.96 -2.46 11.99
N ARG A 82 9.82 -3.35 11.51
CA ARG A 82 11.19 -3.44 11.99
C ARG A 82 12.02 -2.30 11.41
N PRO A 83 13.02 -1.75 12.15
CA PRO A 83 13.84 -0.65 11.66
C PRO A 83 14.47 -0.89 10.29
N GLU A 84 14.81 -2.13 9.96
CA GLU A 84 15.43 -2.51 8.68
C GLU A 84 14.48 -2.36 7.48
N GLN A 85 13.16 -2.32 7.72
CA GLN A 85 12.15 -2.10 6.69
C GLN A 85 11.89 -0.61 6.41
N ILE A 86 12.36 0.29 7.29
CA ILE A 86 12.06 1.72 7.24
C ILE A 86 13.19 2.45 6.51
N ASP A 87 13.17 2.38 5.18
CA ASP A 87 14.12 3.06 4.31
C ASP A 87 13.65 4.49 3.93
N THR A 88 14.58 5.28 3.38
CA THR A 88 14.27 6.65 2.94
C THR A 88 13.48 6.63 1.64
N VAL A 89 12.22 7.08 1.71
CA VAL A 89 11.30 7.14 0.57
C VAL A 89 11.34 8.52 -0.10
N ASN A 90 11.52 8.54 -1.43
CA ASN A 90 11.29 9.74 -2.24
C ASN A 90 9.81 9.80 -2.67
N GLU A 91 9.01 10.54 -1.90
CA GLU A 91 7.55 10.63 -2.06
C GLU A 91 7.11 11.29 -3.37
N GLU A 92 7.92 12.19 -3.94
CA GLU A 92 7.59 12.90 -5.18
C GLU A 92 7.34 11.93 -6.35
N ARG A 93 7.96 10.75 -6.32
CA ARG A 93 7.77 9.69 -7.32
C ARG A 93 6.36 9.13 -7.40
N TYR A 94 5.57 9.28 -6.33
CA TYR A 94 4.24 8.68 -6.19
C TYR A 94 3.11 9.70 -6.30
N LEU A 95 3.44 11.00 -6.33
CA LEU A 95 2.46 12.09 -6.31
C LEU A 95 2.20 12.72 -7.70
N THR A 96 2.89 12.24 -8.73
CA THR A 96 2.69 12.61 -10.14
C THR A 96 1.58 11.83 -10.85
#